data_AF-A0A820LM52-F1
#
_entry.id   AF-A0A820LM52-F1
#
_cell.length_a   1.000
_cell.length_b   1.000
_cell.length_c   1.000
_cell.angle_alpha   90.00
_cell.angle_beta   90.00
_cell.angle_gamma   90.00
#
_symmetry.space_group_name_H-M   'P 1'
#
loop_
_entity.id
_entity.type
_entity.pdbx_description
1 polymer ?
#
loop_
_entity_poly.entity_id
_entity_poly.type
_entity_poly.pdbx_seq_one_letter_code
_entity_poly.pdbx_strand_id
1 'polypeptide(L)'
;MHLENFLNIKKVFIAERCRFIQTKLENRLDWMTVNQNIWKYTKPIFHKFSPLFRGLTTDDNVKETNPKKVIDMLANYYEKHFEVPSYDKTNPEHVHAINTYQEIANLPNAPLEQIKYEEVLREWNKFRPKKSTDSANTSAFLLKKLPLQFISIVTYLFNKCAEGGMFFKMAKHAKVICLSKDGLYPTLGCEHQ
;
A
#
# COMPACT_ATOMS: atom_id res chain seq x y z
N MET A 1 3.95 -53.36 -18.52
CA MET A 1 3.44 -52.43 -17.49
C MET A 1 2.43 -51.52 -18.20
N HIS A 2 1.14 -51.66 -17.91
CA HIS A 2 0.06 -51.01 -18.67
C HIS A 2 0.11 -49.48 -18.53
N LEU A 3 -0.18 -48.75 -19.63
CA LEU A 3 -0.22 -47.29 -19.69
C LEU A 3 -1.13 -46.69 -18.60
N GLU A 4 -2.23 -47.37 -18.27
CA GLU A 4 -3.13 -47.00 -17.18
C GLU A 4 -2.46 -47.03 -15.81
N ASN A 5 -1.62 -48.03 -15.53
CA ASN A 5 -0.85 -48.09 -14.30
C ASN A 5 0.13 -46.92 -14.20
N PHE A 6 0.78 -46.55 -15.30
CA PHE A 6 1.67 -45.39 -15.33
C PHE A 6 0.92 -44.08 -15.07
N LEU A 7 -0.24 -43.88 -15.70
CA LEU A 7 -1.07 -42.69 -15.48
C LEU A 7 -1.60 -42.61 -14.04
N ASN A 8 -1.96 -43.76 -13.45
CA ASN A 8 -2.44 -43.81 -12.07
C ASN A 8 -1.31 -43.49 -11.08
N ILE A 9 -0.12 -44.06 -11.28
CA ILE A 9 1.09 -43.76 -10.49
C ILE A 9 1.45 -42.28 -10.62
N LYS A 10 1.37 -41.70 -11.82
CA LYS A 10 1.62 -40.26 -12.05
C LYS A 10 0.62 -39.39 -11.30
N LYS A 11 -0.68 -39.75 -11.27
CA LYS A 11 -1.70 -39.02 -10.51
C LYS A 11 -1.42 -39.06 -9.01
N VAL A 12 -1.09 -40.24 -8.47
CA VAL A 12 -0.72 -40.41 -7.07
C VAL A 12 0.50 -39.59 -6.71
N PHE A 13 1.55 -39.63 -7.54
CA PHE A 13 2.76 -38.84 -7.34
C PHE A 13 2.49 -37.32 -7.33
N ILE A 14 1.67 -36.83 -8.25
CA ILE A 14 1.29 -35.41 -8.29
C ILE A 14 0.49 -35.03 -7.04
N ALA A 15 -0.47 -35.87 -6.62
CA ALA A 15 -1.28 -35.63 -5.42
C ALA A 15 -0.41 -35.58 -4.15
N GLU A 16 0.49 -36.54 -3.98
CA GLU A 16 1.43 -36.59 -2.85
C GLU A 16 2.40 -35.40 -2.86
N ARG A 17 2.91 -35.01 -4.04
CA ARG A 17 3.76 -33.82 -4.17
C ARG A 17 3.02 -32.54 -3.82
N CYS A 18 1.77 -32.38 -4.26
CA CYS A 18 0.93 -31.25 -3.88
C CYS A 18 0.68 -31.23 -2.37
N ARG A 19 0.37 -32.39 -1.77
CA ARG A 19 0.16 -32.53 -0.32
C ARG A 19 1.42 -32.18 0.46
N PHE A 20 2.59 -32.67 0.03
CA PHE A 20 3.87 -32.35 0.66
C PHE A 20 4.19 -30.86 0.60
N ILE A 21 3.97 -30.21 -0.54
CA ILE A 21 4.18 -28.76 -0.69
C ILE A 21 3.19 -28.00 0.21
N GLN A 22 1.93 -28.41 0.24
CA GLN A 22 0.88 -27.82 1.08
C GLN A 22 1.24 -27.94 2.56
N THR A 23 1.61 -29.13 3.04
CA THR A 23 2.05 -29.34 4.43
C THR A 23 3.31 -28.53 4.75
N LYS A 24 4.24 -28.40 3.80
CA LYS A 24 5.41 -27.52 3.99
C LYS A 24 4.98 -26.07 4.13
N LEU A 25 4.03 -25.58 3.34
CA LEU A 25 3.47 -24.23 3.40
C LEU A 25 2.58 -23.99 4.62
N GLU A 26 1.88 -25.00 5.13
CA GLU A 26 1.13 -24.93 6.38
C GLU A 26 2.09 -24.87 7.57
N ASN A 27 3.12 -25.71 7.58
CA ASN A 27 4.19 -25.67 8.57
C ASN A 27 4.90 -24.32 8.54
N ARG A 28 5.47 -23.91 7.39
CA ARG A 28 5.25 -22.56 6.80
C ARG A 28 4.56 -21.45 7.62
N LEU A 29 3.25 -21.49 7.51
CA LEU A 29 2.32 -20.50 8.04
C LEU A 29 2.19 -20.58 9.56
N ASP A 30 2.45 -21.74 10.17
CA ASP A 30 2.33 -21.95 11.61
C ASP A 30 3.42 -21.24 12.44
N TRP A 31 4.63 -21.02 11.89
CA TRP A 31 5.62 -20.10 12.50
C TRP A 31 5.27 -18.63 12.28
N MET A 32 4.35 -18.37 11.38
CA MET A 32 4.01 -17.06 10.89
C MET A 32 2.85 -16.47 11.72
N THR A 33 1.89 -17.28 12.16
CA THR A 33 0.68 -16.92 12.94
C THR A 33 0.93 -16.12 14.24
N VAL A 34 2.13 -16.13 14.81
CA VAL A 34 2.43 -15.45 16.08
C VAL A 34 2.47 -13.91 15.93
N ASN A 35 2.61 -13.34 14.73
CA ASN A 35 2.63 -11.88 14.55
C ASN A 35 2.43 -11.39 13.10
N GLN A 36 1.61 -12.06 12.28
CA GLN A 36 1.31 -11.64 10.90
C GLN A 36 0.36 -10.43 10.81
N ASN A 37 0.76 -9.30 11.37
CA ASN A 37 0.18 -8.08 10.86
C ASN A 37 0.93 -7.72 9.57
N ILE A 38 0.38 -8.03 8.40
CA ILE A 38 0.93 -7.52 7.12
C ILE A 38 1.08 -5.99 7.17
N TRP A 39 0.29 -5.28 7.99
CA TRP A 39 0.45 -3.86 8.29
C TRP A 39 1.71 -3.52 9.10
N LYS A 40 2.47 -4.46 9.67
CA LYS A 40 3.83 -4.21 10.19
C LYS A 40 4.86 -4.08 9.08
N TYR A 41 4.70 -4.83 7.99
CA TYR A 41 5.60 -4.83 6.83
C TYR A 41 5.18 -3.84 5.74
N THR A 42 3.88 -3.50 5.69
CA THR A 42 3.32 -2.49 4.79
C THR A 42 3.02 -1.16 5.48
N LYS A 43 3.15 -1.07 6.82
CA LYS A 43 3.36 0.23 7.45
C LYS A 43 4.61 0.76 6.78
N PRO A 44 4.53 1.90 6.08
CA PRO A 44 5.74 2.62 5.81
C PRO A 44 6.34 2.82 7.19
N ILE A 45 7.50 2.21 7.44
CA ILE A 45 8.42 2.80 8.39
C ILE A 45 8.77 4.11 7.69
N PHE A 46 7.89 5.09 7.82
CA PHE A 46 8.31 6.46 7.81
C PHE A 46 9.24 6.50 9.00
N HIS A 47 10.52 6.21 8.75
CA HIS A 47 11.56 6.89 9.47
C HIS A 47 11.12 8.36 9.54
N LYS A 48 11.52 9.06 10.60
CA LYS A 48 11.47 10.53 10.62
C LYS A 48 12.39 11.08 9.53
N PHE A 49 12.08 10.79 8.28
CA PHE A 49 12.77 11.11 7.05
C PHE A 49 11.91 12.08 6.24
N SER A 50 11.13 12.91 6.94
CA SER A 50 11.42 14.32 6.71
C SER A 50 12.66 14.59 7.54
N PRO A 51 13.86 14.74 6.93
CA PRO A 51 14.92 15.41 7.67
C PRO A 51 14.26 16.69 8.18
N LEU A 52 14.32 16.91 9.50
CA LEU A 52 13.90 18.19 10.06
C LEU A 52 14.60 19.22 9.19
N PHE A 53 13.83 20.05 8.49
CA PHE A 53 14.40 21.21 7.83
C PHE A 53 15.26 21.88 8.91
N ARG A 54 16.59 21.82 8.78
CA ARG A 54 17.53 22.05 9.89
C ARG A 54 17.54 23.51 10.38
N GLY A 55 16.51 24.27 10.01
CA GLY A 55 16.45 25.72 10.07
C GLY A 55 16.93 26.29 8.75
N LEU A 56 16.51 27.52 8.46
CA LEU A 56 17.11 28.37 7.43
C LEU A 56 18.47 28.82 7.97
N THR A 57 19.39 27.88 8.19
CA THR A 57 20.70 28.16 8.79
C THR A 57 21.78 27.91 7.77
N THR A 58 22.65 28.88 7.60
CA THR A 58 23.86 28.78 6.77
C THR A 58 24.86 27.82 7.41
N ASP A 59 25.91 27.41 6.70
CA ASP A 59 26.94 26.47 7.18
C ASP A 59 27.62 26.93 8.50
N ASP A 60 27.58 28.23 8.77
CA ASP A 60 28.06 28.86 10.02
C ASP A 60 27.05 28.82 11.19
N ASN A 61 25.97 28.03 11.08
CA ASN A 61 24.86 27.95 12.06
C ASN A 61 24.10 29.28 12.30
N VAL A 62 24.23 30.26 11.42
CA VAL A 62 23.51 31.54 11.49
C VAL A 62 22.17 31.44 10.77
N LYS A 63 21.09 31.95 11.38
CA LYS A 63 19.77 32.03 10.72
C LYS A 63 19.80 33.04 9.57
N GLU A 64 19.50 32.56 8.37
CA GLU A 64 19.34 33.36 7.16
C GLU A 64 17.98 34.08 7.20
N THR A 65 18.04 35.41 7.18
CA THR A 65 16.86 36.29 7.24
C THR A 65 16.58 36.95 5.89
N ASN A 66 17.48 36.84 4.90
CA ASN A 66 17.28 37.44 3.60
C ASN A 66 16.21 36.66 2.79
N PRO A 67 15.09 37.30 2.41
CA PRO A 67 13.99 36.62 1.72
C PRO A 67 14.38 35.89 0.44
N LYS A 68 15.29 36.46 -0.37
CA LYS A 68 15.73 35.81 -1.63
C LYS A 68 16.50 34.52 -1.36
N LYS A 69 17.48 34.58 -0.44
CA LYS A 69 18.26 33.40 -0.06
C LYS A 69 17.42 32.32 0.60
N VAL A 70 16.44 32.72 1.41
CA VAL A 70 15.47 31.80 2.03
C VAL A 70 14.67 31.06 0.96
N ILE A 71 14.18 31.77 -0.06
CA ILE A 71 13.46 31.17 -1.19
C ILE A 71 14.37 30.20 -1.95
N ASP A 72 15.61 30.60 -2.25
CA ASP A 72 16.55 29.74 -2.98
C ASP A 72 16.94 28.49 -2.18
N MET A 73 17.12 28.61 -0.86
CA MET A 73 17.37 27.47 0.04
C MET A 73 16.20 26.51 0.09
N LEU A 74 14.97 27.02 0.17
CA LEU A 74 13.76 26.20 0.16
C LEU A 74 13.54 25.52 -1.20
N ALA A 75 13.73 26.27 -2.29
CA ALA A 75 13.62 25.74 -3.66
C ALA A 75 14.61 24.59 -3.87
N ASN A 76 15.89 24.79 -3.55
CA ASN A 76 16.92 23.76 -3.65
C ASN A 76 16.65 22.55 -2.75
N TYR A 77 16.14 22.78 -1.53
CA TYR A 77 15.79 21.69 -0.62
C TYR A 77 14.66 20.84 -1.21
N TYR A 78 13.58 21.47 -1.68
CA TYR A 78 12.45 20.73 -2.25
C TYR A 78 12.79 20.07 -3.58
N GLU A 79 13.58 20.71 -4.43
CA GLU A 79 14.06 20.12 -5.68
C GLU A 79 14.82 18.83 -5.39
N LYS A 80 15.82 18.86 -4.49
CA LYS A 80 16.56 17.66 -4.09
C LYS A 80 15.72 16.62 -3.33
N HIS A 81 14.77 17.06 -2.52
CA HIS A 81 13.95 16.14 -1.73
C HIS A 81 12.88 15.42 -2.56
N PHE A 82 12.42 16.07 -3.64
CA PHE A 82 11.47 15.50 -4.59
C PHE A 82 12.12 15.03 -5.90
N GLU A 83 13.44 15.07 -5.99
CA GLU A 83 14.20 14.45 -7.08
C GLU A 83 13.86 12.96 -7.15
N VAL A 84 13.88 12.44 -8.39
CA VAL A 84 13.63 11.02 -8.62
C VAL A 84 14.70 10.22 -7.86
N PRO A 85 14.32 9.27 -6.99
CA PRO A 85 15.28 8.49 -6.24
C PRO A 85 16.32 7.84 -7.17
N SER A 86 17.58 8.23 -7.02
CA SER A 86 18.69 7.62 -7.77
C SER A 86 19.15 6.35 -7.06
N TYR A 87 19.37 5.29 -7.83
CA TYR A 87 19.92 4.06 -7.28
C TYR A 87 21.34 4.29 -6.75
N ASP A 88 21.57 3.90 -5.50
CA ASP A 88 22.86 3.97 -4.84
C ASP A 88 23.32 2.55 -4.48
N LYS A 89 24.41 2.11 -5.12
CA LYS A 89 25.02 0.79 -4.91
C LYS A 89 25.74 0.67 -3.58
N THR A 90 26.10 1.79 -2.95
CA THR A 90 26.83 1.83 -1.69
C THR A 90 25.91 1.84 -0.49
N ASN A 91 24.65 2.23 -0.66
CA ASN A 91 23.64 2.20 0.38
C ASN A 91 23.14 0.75 0.61
N PRO A 92 23.41 0.15 1.78
CA PRO A 92 23.04 -1.23 2.06
C PRO A 92 21.52 -1.46 2.05
N GLU A 93 20.71 -0.44 2.37
CA GLU A 93 19.24 -0.55 2.33
C GLU A 93 18.71 -0.59 0.90
N HIS A 94 19.29 0.20 -0.01
CA HIS A 94 18.92 0.17 -1.43
C HIS A 94 19.23 -1.19 -2.05
N VAL A 95 20.42 -1.73 -1.75
CA VAL A 95 20.81 -3.07 -2.20
C VAL A 95 19.89 -4.15 -1.61
N HIS A 96 19.57 -4.05 -0.31
CA HIS A 96 18.65 -4.99 0.33
C HIS A 96 17.25 -4.96 -0.28
N ALA A 97 16.70 -3.76 -0.56
CA ALA A 97 15.39 -3.60 -1.18
C ALA A 97 15.33 -4.20 -2.58
N ILE A 98 16.37 -4.01 -3.40
CA ILE A 98 16.46 -4.58 -4.74
C ILE A 98 16.56 -6.10 -4.68
N ASN A 99 17.43 -6.64 -3.82
CA ASN A 99 17.57 -8.09 -3.67
C ASN A 99 16.26 -8.72 -3.22
N THR A 100 15.57 -8.11 -2.24
CA THR A 100 14.25 -8.56 -1.78
C THR A 100 13.22 -8.52 -2.90
N TYR A 101 13.20 -7.46 -3.72
CA TYR A 101 12.30 -7.37 -4.86
C TYR A 101 12.57 -8.48 -5.89
N GLN A 102 13.84 -8.77 -6.19
CA GLN A 102 14.23 -9.85 -7.09
C GLN A 102 13.85 -11.23 -6.53
N GLU A 103 14.01 -11.44 -5.22
CA GLU A 103 13.55 -12.66 -4.56
C GLU A 103 12.04 -12.83 -4.68
N ILE A 104 11.27 -11.78 -4.41
CA ILE A 104 9.80 -11.78 -4.54
C ILE A 104 9.36 -12.04 -5.98
N ALA A 105 10.02 -11.41 -6.96
CA ALA A 105 9.70 -11.59 -8.38
C ALA A 105 9.94 -13.04 -8.86
N ASN A 106 10.86 -13.75 -8.21
CA ASN A 106 11.20 -15.14 -8.50
C ASN A 106 10.43 -16.16 -7.64
N LEU A 107 9.61 -15.70 -6.69
CA LEU A 107 8.73 -16.61 -5.95
C LEU A 107 7.70 -17.19 -6.91
N PRO A 108 7.43 -18.51 -6.84
CA PRO A 108 6.34 -19.08 -7.61
C PRO A 108 5.06 -18.37 -7.20
N ASN A 109 4.26 -17.94 -8.18
CA ASN A 109 2.95 -17.37 -7.94
C ASN A 109 2.14 -18.37 -7.11
N ALA A 110 2.06 -18.14 -5.81
CA ALA A 110 1.13 -18.85 -4.96
C ALA A 110 -0.27 -18.46 -5.46
N PRO A 111 -1.15 -19.44 -5.77
CA PRO A 111 -2.52 -19.10 -6.09
C PRO A 111 -3.09 -18.35 -4.88
N LEU A 112 -3.43 -17.08 -5.07
CA LEU A 112 -4.16 -16.33 -4.05
C LEU A 112 -5.47 -17.06 -3.84
N GLU A 113 -5.82 -17.33 -2.58
CA GLU A 113 -7.14 -17.86 -2.27
C GLU A 113 -8.19 -16.89 -2.83
N GLN A 114 -9.25 -17.44 -3.43
CA GLN A 114 -10.35 -16.62 -3.90
C GLN A 114 -11.02 -15.95 -2.70
N ILE A 115 -11.20 -14.63 -2.82
CA ILE A 115 -11.90 -13.82 -1.84
C ILE A 115 -13.34 -14.32 -1.76
N LYS A 116 -13.77 -14.69 -0.55
CA LYS A 116 -15.10 -15.23 -0.31
C LYS A 116 -16.12 -14.12 -0.07
N TYR A 117 -17.39 -14.42 -0.34
CA TYR A 117 -18.49 -13.48 -0.14
C TYR A 117 -18.59 -13.01 1.33
N GLU A 118 -18.38 -13.92 2.28
CA GLU A 118 -18.49 -13.63 3.72
C GLU A 118 -17.42 -12.65 4.18
N GLU A 119 -16.24 -12.68 3.55
CA GLU A 119 -15.14 -11.78 3.85
C GLU A 119 -15.45 -10.36 3.39
N VAL A 120 -15.96 -10.23 2.15
CA VAL A 120 -16.40 -8.95 1.61
C VAL A 120 -17.56 -8.40 2.44
N LEU A 121 -18.55 -9.24 2.80
CA LEU A 121 -19.67 -8.84 3.65
C LEU A 121 -19.21 -8.35 5.03
N ARG A 122 -18.26 -9.05 5.66
CA ARG A 122 -17.70 -8.66 6.95
C ARG A 122 -17.02 -7.29 6.87
N GLU A 123 -16.19 -7.04 5.87
CA GLU A 123 -15.52 -5.75 5.71
C GLU A 123 -16.52 -4.65 5.29
N TRP A 124 -17.49 -4.98 4.44
CA TRP A 124 -18.59 -4.10 4.08
C TRP A 124 -19.37 -3.65 5.31
N ASN A 125 -19.60 -4.54 6.29
CA ASN A 125 -20.31 -4.21 7.52
C ASN A 125 -19.50 -3.29 8.45
N LYS A 126 -18.19 -3.50 8.57
CA LYS A 126 -17.29 -2.64 9.38
C LYS A 126 -17.13 -1.23 8.82
N PHE A 127 -17.33 -1.08 7.52
CA PHE A 127 -17.17 0.19 6.82
C PHE A 127 -18.12 1.27 7.36
N ARG A 128 -17.55 2.38 7.86
CA ARG A 128 -18.32 3.52 8.36
C ARG A 128 -18.73 4.44 7.22
N PRO A 129 -20.01 4.81 7.09
CA PRO A 129 -20.44 5.77 6.08
C PRO A 129 -19.84 7.15 6.38
N LYS A 130 -19.13 7.69 5.40
CA LYS A 130 -18.59 9.06 5.41
C LYS A 130 -19.16 9.82 4.21
N LYS A 131 -19.48 11.09 4.42
CA LYS A 131 -20.03 11.98 3.37
C LYS A 131 -18.95 12.52 2.42
N SER A 132 -17.68 12.51 2.85
CA SER A 132 -16.53 12.90 2.02
C SER A 132 -16.45 12.04 0.77
N THR A 133 -16.18 12.68 -0.36
CA THR A 133 -16.02 12.00 -1.65
C THR A 133 -14.57 11.62 -1.94
N ASP A 134 -14.39 10.54 -2.67
CA ASP A 134 -13.13 10.15 -3.28
C ASP A 134 -12.82 11.00 -4.54
N SER A 135 -11.77 10.61 -5.27
CA SER A 135 -11.35 11.22 -6.53
C SER A 135 -12.35 11.02 -7.68
N ALA A 136 -13.28 10.06 -7.55
CA ALA A 136 -14.33 9.76 -8.51
C ALA A 136 -15.70 10.31 -8.07
N ASN A 137 -15.73 11.23 -7.11
CA ASN A 137 -16.94 11.80 -6.51
C ASN A 137 -17.89 10.77 -5.87
N THR A 138 -17.39 9.58 -5.53
CA THR A 138 -18.14 8.55 -4.81
C THR A 138 -17.89 8.71 -3.31
N SER A 139 -18.91 8.49 -2.48
CA SER A 139 -18.75 8.54 -1.03
C SER A 139 -19.08 7.19 -0.40
N ALA A 140 -18.44 6.93 0.75
CA ALA A 140 -18.74 5.80 1.60
C ALA A 140 -20.23 5.71 1.98
N PHE A 141 -20.88 6.86 2.14
CA PHE A 141 -22.31 6.96 2.38
C PHE A 141 -23.15 6.43 1.21
N LEU A 142 -22.80 6.78 -0.03
CA LEU A 142 -23.49 6.28 -1.22
C LEU A 142 -23.31 4.78 -1.41
N LEU A 143 -22.08 4.28 -1.18
CA LEU A 143 -21.79 2.85 -1.25
C LEU A 143 -22.66 2.04 -0.27
N LYS A 144 -22.84 2.52 0.97
CA LYS A 144 -23.70 1.86 1.97
C LYS A 144 -25.19 1.81 1.62
N LYS A 145 -25.65 2.63 0.68
CA LYS A 145 -27.04 2.59 0.19
C LYS A 145 -27.28 1.57 -0.91
N LEU A 146 -26.22 0.94 -1.43
CA LEU A 146 -26.36 -0.07 -2.47
C LEU A 146 -27.04 -1.34 -1.92
N PRO A 147 -27.88 -2.01 -2.73
CA PRO A 147 -28.47 -3.30 -2.38
C PRO A 147 -27.40 -4.36 -2.07
N LEU A 148 -27.70 -5.29 -1.16
CA LEU A 148 -26.76 -6.35 -0.75
C LEU A 148 -26.30 -7.25 -1.91
N GLN A 149 -27.09 -7.35 -2.99
CA GLN A 149 -26.73 -8.06 -4.22
C GLN A 149 -25.45 -7.51 -4.87
N PHE A 150 -25.12 -6.24 -4.63
CA PHE A 150 -23.87 -5.65 -5.11
C PHE A 150 -22.64 -6.24 -4.42
N ILE A 151 -22.77 -6.84 -3.23
CA ILE A 151 -21.65 -7.48 -2.55
C ILE A 151 -21.14 -8.65 -3.37
N SER A 152 -22.02 -9.46 -3.98
CA SER A 152 -21.63 -10.55 -4.87
C SER A 152 -20.88 -10.06 -6.10
N ILE A 153 -21.31 -8.93 -6.68
CA ILE A 153 -20.64 -8.28 -7.82
C ILE A 153 -19.25 -7.79 -7.41
N VAL A 154 -19.15 -7.15 -6.23
CA VAL A 154 -17.89 -6.66 -5.68
C VAL A 154 -16.92 -7.82 -5.45
N THR A 155 -17.37 -8.93 -4.86
CA THR A 155 -16.55 -10.14 -4.67
C THR A 155 -16.03 -10.68 -5.99
N TYR A 156 -16.90 -10.77 -7.02
CA TYR A 156 -16.50 -11.22 -8.36
C TYR A 156 -15.44 -10.31 -8.98
N LEU A 157 -15.63 -8.99 -8.91
CA LEU A 157 -14.68 -8.01 -9.44
C LEU A 157 -13.33 -8.07 -8.73
N PHE A 158 -13.31 -8.22 -7.41
CA PHE A 158 -12.07 -8.37 -6.66
C PHE A 158 -11.28 -9.61 -7.08
N ASN A 159 -11.95 -10.75 -7.25
CA ASN A 159 -11.31 -11.98 -7.73
C ASN A 159 -10.78 -11.83 -9.16
N LYS A 160 -11.54 -11.20 -10.07
CA LYS A 160 -11.07 -10.93 -11.44
C LYS A 160 -9.87 -10.00 -11.49
N CYS A 161 -9.85 -8.97 -10.66
CA CYS A 161 -8.70 -8.09 -10.51
C CYS A 161 -7.48 -8.83 -9.98
N ALA A 162 -7.67 -9.69 -8.96
CA ALA A 162 -6.59 -10.48 -8.38
C ALA A 162 -5.99 -11.48 -9.40
N GLU A 163 -6.84 -12.18 -10.17
CA GLU A 163 -6.40 -13.09 -11.25
C GLU A 163 -5.55 -12.37 -12.31
N GLY A 164 -5.92 -11.14 -12.66
CA GLY A 164 -5.22 -10.33 -13.66
C GLY A 164 -4.06 -9.51 -13.13
N GLY A 165 -3.75 -9.56 -11.83
CA GLY A 165 -2.78 -8.64 -11.21
C GLY A 165 -3.16 -7.15 -11.35
N MET A 166 -4.45 -6.87 -11.55
CA MET A 166 -5.00 -5.56 -11.82
C MET A 166 -5.46 -4.90 -10.51
N PHE A 167 -5.32 -3.58 -10.44
CA PHE A 167 -5.76 -2.78 -9.29
C PHE A 167 -6.66 -1.64 -9.75
N PHE A 168 -7.63 -1.25 -8.92
CA PHE A 168 -8.48 -0.10 -9.19
C PHE A 168 -7.63 1.18 -9.20
N LYS A 169 -7.42 1.76 -10.38
CA LYS A 169 -6.55 2.95 -10.60
C LYS A 169 -6.91 4.13 -9.69
N MET A 170 -8.19 4.32 -9.42
CA MET A 170 -8.70 5.42 -8.57
C MET A 170 -8.50 5.19 -7.07
N ALA A 171 -8.32 3.94 -6.62
CA ALA A 171 -8.03 3.63 -5.22
C ALA A 171 -6.65 4.13 -4.76
N LYS A 172 -5.76 4.49 -5.70
CA LYS A 172 -4.40 4.97 -5.41
C LYS A 172 -4.27 6.50 -5.35
N HIS A 173 -5.32 7.26 -5.66
CA HIS A 173 -5.25 8.71 -5.69
C HIS A 173 -5.68 9.29 -4.35
N ALA A 174 -4.71 9.73 -3.54
CA ALA A 174 -5.00 10.54 -2.37
C ALA A 174 -5.49 11.91 -2.82
N LYS A 175 -6.74 12.26 -2.48
CA LYS A 175 -7.25 13.62 -2.66
C LYS A 175 -6.63 14.52 -1.59
N VAL A 176 -5.80 15.48 -1.99
CA VAL A 176 -5.32 16.52 -1.08
C VAL A 176 -6.51 17.40 -0.72
N ILE A 177 -6.87 17.41 0.56
CA ILE A 177 -7.92 18.29 1.10
C ILE A 177 -7.22 19.23 2.08
N CYS A 178 -7.11 20.50 1.70
CA CYS A 178 -6.62 21.55 2.59
C CYS A 178 -7.74 21.87 3.58
N LEU A 179 -7.61 21.40 4.82
CA LEU A 179 -8.47 21.80 5.92
C LEU A 179 -7.82 22.99 6.62
N SER A 180 -8.51 24.12 6.70
CA SER A 180 -8.12 25.20 7.61
C SER A 180 -8.18 24.66 9.03
N LYS A 181 -7.06 24.72 9.74
CA LYS A 181 -7.09 24.51 11.19
C LYS A 181 -7.68 25.75 11.83
N ASP A 182 -8.79 25.59 12.52
CA ASP A 182 -9.27 26.64 13.42
C ASP A 182 -8.24 26.80 14.55
N GLY A 183 -7.65 28.00 14.64
CA GLY A 183 -6.90 28.43 15.82
C GLY A 183 -5.36 28.49 15.74
N LEU A 184 -4.73 28.62 14.56
CA LEU A 184 -3.28 28.94 14.55
C LEU A 184 -2.86 30.13 13.68
N TYR A 185 -3.72 30.60 12.79
CA TYR A 185 -3.51 31.86 12.08
C TYR A 185 -4.72 32.75 12.33
N PRO A 186 -4.52 34.02 12.74
CA PRO A 186 -5.62 34.96 12.79
C PRO A 186 -6.22 35.00 11.38
N THR A 187 -7.50 34.65 11.27
CA THR A 187 -8.33 35.15 10.19
C THR A 187 -8.12 36.65 10.19
N LEU A 188 -7.40 37.18 9.19
CA LEU A 188 -7.44 38.59 8.90
C LEU A 188 -8.93 38.91 8.77
N GLY A 189 -9.44 39.67 9.74
CA GLY A 189 -10.83 40.07 9.75
C GLY A 189 -11.14 40.63 8.38
N CYS A 190 -12.14 40.04 7.72
CA CYS A 190 -12.82 40.76 6.66
C CYS A 190 -13.38 42.02 7.33
N GLU A 191 -12.68 43.14 7.16
CA GLU A 191 -13.27 44.47 7.29
C GLU A 191 -14.35 44.56 6.22
N HIS A 192 -15.54 44.08 6.57
CA HIS A 192 -16.76 44.53 5.94
C HIS A 192 -17.20 45.79 6.71
N GLN A 193 -16.94 46.91 6.05
CA GLN A 193 -17.70 48.18 6.04
C GLN A 193 -18.52 48.54 7.28
#